data_AF-H0R5A5-F1
#
_entry.id   AF-H0R5A5-F1
#
_cell.length_a   1.000
_cell.length_b   1.000
_cell.length_c   1.000
_cell.angle_alpha   90.00
_cell.angle_beta   90.00
_cell.angle_gamma   90.00
#
_symmetry.space_group_name_H-M   'P 1'
#
loop_
_entity.id
_entity.type
_entity.pdbx_description
1 polymer ?
#
loop_
_entity_poly.entity_id
_entity_poly.type
_entity_poly.pdbx_seq_one_letter_code
_entity_poly.pdbx_strand_id
1 'polypeptide(L)'
;MTVIDNVTPTGALSAETVGEWVPVERARELESQIARERELRVQAQETVARLRNEDIERNAAAREWADDNDLCHQFEAFCESYGWEGRTNDMDVTVIVSVAVPLTVGDVPRDEQFADDLADRIDHQMIVDLLEDVSSDAIREFRVAEYSRAS
;
A
#
# COMPACT_ATOMS: atom_id res chain seq x y z
N MET A 1 -26.16 13.45 -23.45
CA MET A 1 -25.84 12.14 -24.06
C MET A 1 -25.34 12.45 -25.45
N THR A 2 -24.04 12.68 -25.60
CA THR A 2 -23.44 13.17 -26.85
C THR A 2 -22.69 12.01 -27.48
N VAL A 3 -23.22 11.54 -28.60
CA VAL A 3 -22.68 10.43 -29.38
C VAL A 3 -21.55 10.96 -30.27
N ILE A 4 -20.49 10.17 -30.35
CA ILE A 4 -19.26 10.38 -31.11
C ILE A 4 -19.56 10.17 -32.60
N ASP A 5 -19.15 11.11 -33.45
CA ASP A 5 -19.01 10.86 -34.89
C ASP A 5 -17.53 10.96 -35.30
N ASN A 6 -17.08 9.86 -35.90
CA ASN A 6 -15.75 9.65 -36.47
C ASN A 6 -15.51 10.59 -37.66
N VAL A 7 -14.48 11.43 -37.57
CA VAL A 7 -13.92 12.11 -38.74
C VAL A 7 -12.68 11.36 -39.20
N THR A 8 -12.81 10.67 -40.34
CA THR A 8 -11.71 10.05 -41.09
C THR A 8 -10.75 11.14 -41.57
N PRO A 9 -9.42 11.02 -41.38
CA PRO A 9 -8.48 11.95 -41.98
C PRO A 9 -8.18 11.48 -43.41
N THR A 10 -8.92 12.01 -44.39
CA THR A 10 -8.56 11.90 -45.81
C THR A 10 -7.91 13.21 -46.22
N GLY A 11 -6.58 13.26 -46.21
CA GLY A 11 -5.82 14.47 -46.56
C GLY A 11 -4.33 14.18 -46.71
N ALA A 12 -3.98 13.56 -47.83
CA ALA A 12 -2.71 13.59 -48.54
C ALA A 12 -1.42 13.92 -47.75
N LEU A 13 -0.58 12.90 -47.57
CA LEU A 13 0.87 13.08 -47.42
C LEU A 13 1.43 13.65 -48.75
N SER A 14 1.49 14.98 -48.86
CA SER A 14 2.31 15.62 -49.89
C SER A 14 3.76 15.64 -49.43
N ALA A 15 4.54 14.71 -49.97
CA ALA A 15 5.98 14.73 -49.92
C ALA A 15 6.52 15.87 -50.79
N GLU A 16 6.95 16.98 -50.17
CA GLU A 16 8.09 17.80 -50.63
C GLU A 16 8.40 18.90 -49.61
N THR A 17 9.04 18.55 -48.48
CA THR A 17 9.87 19.56 -47.79
C THR A 17 11.18 19.64 -48.58
N VAL A 18 11.18 20.43 -49.64
CA VAL A 18 12.42 20.87 -50.29
C VAL A 18 13.27 21.50 -49.20
N GLY A 19 14.44 20.93 -48.91
CA GLY A 19 15.38 21.49 -47.95
C GLY A 19 15.74 22.90 -48.41
N GLU A 20 15.21 23.91 -47.72
CA GLU A 20 15.53 25.30 -47.98
C GLU A 20 17.05 25.47 -47.83
N TRP A 21 17.71 25.95 -48.88
CA TRP A 21 19.15 26.19 -48.86
C TRP A 21 19.44 27.36 -47.92
N VAL A 22 19.83 27.04 -46.69
CA VAL A 22 20.21 28.04 -45.70
C VAL A 22 21.68 28.43 -45.90
N PRO A 23 22.02 29.72 -46.03
CA PRO A 23 23.41 30.16 -46.03
C PRO A 23 24.15 29.65 -44.79
N VAL A 24 25.40 29.24 -44.94
CA VAL A 24 26.20 28.61 -43.85
C VAL A 24 26.24 29.47 -42.58
N GLU A 25 26.26 30.80 -42.72
CA GLU A 25 26.21 31.73 -41.59
C GLU A 25 24.89 31.66 -40.83
N ARG A 26 23.77 31.58 -41.55
CA ARG A 26 22.44 31.43 -40.96
C ARG A 26 22.24 30.05 -40.33
N ALA A 27 22.83 28.99 -40.91
CA ALA A 27 22.84 27.67 -40.32
C ALA A 27 23.60 27.65 -38.97
N ARG A 28 24.78 28.29 -38.91
CA ARG A 28 25.55 28.43 -37.66
C ARG A 28 24.82 29.23 -36.58
N GLU A 29 24.11 30.28 -36.98
CA GLU A 29 23.28 31.08 -36.05
C GLU A 29 22.14 30.24 -35.47
N LEU A 30 21.43 29.49 -36.32
CA LEU A 30 20.38 28.56 -35.89
C LEU A 30 20.91 27.46 -34.97
N GLU A 31 22.05 26.85 -35.30
CA GLU A 31 22.70 25.86 -34.43
C GLU A 31 23.06 26.44 -33.07
N SER A 32 23.60 27.67 -33.04
CA SER A 32 23.94 28.38 -31.81
C SER A 32 22.69 28.70 -30.98
N GLN A 33 21.59 29.06 -31.63
CA GLN A 33 20.30 29.32 -30.97
C GLN A 33 19.70 28.04 -30.40
N ILE A 34 19.71 26.94 -31.15
CA ILE A 34 19.25 25.63 -30.70
C ILE A 34 20.09 25.14 -29.52
N ALA A 35 21.42 25.31 -29.56
CA ALA A 35 22.31 24.95 -28.46
C ALA A 35 21.96 25.74 -27.19
N ARG A 36 21.72 27.06 -27.31
CA ARG A 36 21.33 27.91 -26.18
C ARG A 36 19.96 27.52 -25.62
N GLU A 37 18.98 27.22 -26.47
CA GLU A 37 17.66 26.79 -26.00
C GLU A 37 17.71 25.43 -25.30
N ARG A 38 18.54 24.49 -25.80
CA ARG A 38 18.76 23.20 -25.15
C ARG A 38 19.39 23.37 -23.78
N GLU A 39 20.41 24.21 -23.66
CA GLU A 39 21.05 24.54 -22.39
C GLU A 39 20.05 25.14 -21.39
N LEU A 40 19.25 26.11 -21.82
CA LEU A 40 18.20 26.71 -20.97
C LEU A 40 17.15 25.69 -20.52
N ARG A 41 16.77 24.75 -21.40
CA ARG A 41 15.83 23.67 -21.04
C ARG A 41 16.42 22.73 -20.01
N VAL A 42 17.69 22.36 -20.15
CA VAL A 42 18.39 21.51 -19.16
C VAL A 42 18.46 22.23 -17.83
N GLN A 43 18.89 23.50 -17.79
CA GLN A 43 18.95 24.30 -16.57
C GLN A 43 17.57 24.47 -15.91
N ALA A 44 16.52 24.67 -16.71
CA ALA A 44 15.16 24.74 -16.20
C ALA A 44 14.70 23.39 -15.60
N GLN A 45 15.01 22.28 -16.26
CA GLN A 45 14.70 20.94 -15.76
C GLN A 45 15.44 20.64 -14.45
N GLU A 46 16.73 20.97 -14.37
CA GLU A 46 17.53 20.82 -13.14
C GLU A 46 16.98 21.70 -12.01
N THR A 47 16.57 22.93 -12.32
CA THR A 47 15.96 23.84 -11.34
C THR A 47 14.65 23.28 -10.81
N VAL A 48 13.77 22.78 -11.69
CA VAL A 48 12.50 22.17 -11.29
C VAL A 48 12.75 20.92 -10.45
N ALA A 49 13.69 20.06 -10.85
CA ALA A 49 14.03 18.86 -10.11
C ALA A 49 14.56 19.19 -8.70
N ARG A 50 15.46 20.18 -8.59
CA ARG A 50 15.96 20.66 -7.30
C ARG A 50 14.84 21.19 -6.42
N LEU A 51 13.99 22.08 -6.94
CA LEU A 51 12.88 22.66 -6.17
C LEU A 51 11.89 21.58 -5.70
N ARG A 52 11.62 20.57 -6.55
CA ARG A 52 10.78 19.43 -6.19
C ARG A 52 11.40 18.63 -5.04
N ASN A 53 12.70 18.37 -5.08
CA ASN A 53 13.39 17.65 -4.01
C ASN A 53 13.39 18.45 -2.71
N GLU A 54 13.65 19.76 -2.77
CA GLU A 54 13.52 20.65 -1.60
C GLU A 54 12.11 20.66 -1.01
N ASP A 55 11.07 20.62 -1.85
CA ASP A 55 9.69 20.56 -1.39
C ASP A 55 9.37 19.22 -0.71
N ILE A 56 9.89 18.11 -1.25
CA ILE A 56 9.78 16.79 -0.62
C ILE A 56 10.46 16.79 0.75
N GLU A 57 11.68 17.31 0.86
CA GLU A 57 12.42 17.40 2.12
C GLU A 57 11.71 18.31 3.14
N ARG A 58 11.21 19.47 2.71
CA ARG A 58 10.41 20.37 3.57
C ARG A 58 9.13 19.70 4.06
N ASN A 59 8.44 18.98 3.19
CA ASN A 59 7.21 18.26 3.56
C ASN A 59 7.50 17.11 4.54
N ALA A 60 8.62 16.41 4.37
CA ALA A 60 9.05 15.39 5.33
C ALA A 60 9.34 16.01 6.71
N ALA A 61 10.12 17.09 6.76
CA ALA A 61 10.42 17.81 8.00
C ALA A 61 9.15 18.39 8.66
N ALA A 62 8.20 18.89 7.86
CA ALA A 62 6.93 19.39 8.38
C ALA A 62 6.06 18.28 8.98
N ARG A 63 6.07 17.08 8.40
CA ARG A 63 5.41 15.89 8.96
C ARG A 63 6.03 15.46 10.27
N GLU A 64 7.35 15.31 10.30
CA GLU A 64 8.09 14.95 11.53
C GLU A 64 7.82 15.97 12.65
N TRP A 65 7.87 17.27 12.34
CA TRP A 65 7.53 18.30 13.31
C TRP A 65 6.08 18.22 13.78
N ALA A 66 5.12 17.92 12.89
CA ALA A 66 3.72 17.76 13.27
C ALA A 66 3.49 16.56 14.20
N ASP A 67 4.20 15.46 13.97
CA ASP A 67 4.18 14.27 14.82
C ASP A 67 4.84 14.56 16.18
N ASP A 68 6.02 15.20 16.20
CA ASP A 68 6.73 15.60 17.43
C ASP A 68 5.92 16.56 18.31
N ASN A 69 5.06 17.37 17.70
CA ASN A 69 4.21 18.33 18.40
C ASN A 69 2.78 17.81 18.62
N ASP A 70 2.54 16.53 18.35
CA ASP A 70 1.29 15.85 18.66
C ASP A 70 0.05 16.55 18.06
N LEU A 71 0.20 17.20 16.91
CA LEU A 71 -0.82 18.11 16.37
C LEU A 71 -2.12 17.37 15.99
N CYS A 72 -2.00 16.11 15.58
CA CYS A 72 -3.14 15.26 15.26
C CYS A 72 -4.00 14.98 16.50
N HIS A 73 -3.36 14.57 17.60
CA HIS A 73 -4.07 14.32 18.87
C HIS A 73 -4.61 15.62 19.48
N GLN A 74 -3.88 16.73 19.39
CA GLN A 74 -4.37 18.04 19.83
C GLN A 74 -5.59 18.51 19.03
N PHE A 75 -5.60 18.27 17.72
CA PHE A 75 -6.74 18.58 16.85
C PHE A 75 -7.95 17.72 17.19
N GLU A 76 -7.75 16.42 17.46
CA GLU A 76 -8.81 15.52 17.89
C GLU A 76 -9.39 15.91 19.25
N ALA A 77 -8.54 16.22 20.23
CA ALA A 77 -8.98 16.74 21.53
C ALA A 77 -9.75 18.05 21.42
N PHE A 78 -9.34 18.94 20.49
CA PHE A 78 -10.10 20.14 20.16
C PHE A 78 -11.49 19.77 19.62
N CYS A 79 -11.59 18.90 18.61
CA CYS A 79 -12.87 18.48 18.04
C CYS A 79 -13.80 17.85 19.11
N GLU A 80 -13.27 16.96 19.96
CA GLU A 80 -14.03 16.36 21.06
C GLU A 80 -14.60 17.42 22.02
N SER A 81 -13.81 18.46 22.35
CA SER A 81 -14.25 19.54 23.24
C SER A 81 -15.44 20.35 22.71
N TYR A 82 -15.64 20.36 21.39
CA TYR A 82 -16.78 21.01 20.71
C TYR A 82 -17.86 20.02 20.26
N GLY A 83 -17.73 18.74 20.61
CA GLY A 83 -18.67 17.68 20.22
C GLY A 83 -18.65 17.38 18.72
N TRP A 84 -17.54 17.66 18.03
CA TRP A 84 -17.34 17.30 16.63
C TRP A 84 -16.80 15.89 16.52
N GLU A 85 -17.28 15.16 15.52
CA GLU A 85 -16.85 13.79 15.27
C GLU A 85 -15.37 13.78 14.86
N GLY A 86 -14.52 13.16 15.69
CA GLY A 86 -13.10 12.95 15.41
C GLY A 86 -12.90 11.97 14.24
N ARG A 87 -11.67 11.82 13.78
CA ARG A 87 -11.36 10.85 12.70
C ARG A 87 -11.46 9.43 13.25
N THR A 88 -12.40 8.64 12.74
CA THR A 88 -12.46 7.21 13.01
C THR A 88 -11.49 6.47 12.09
N ASN A 89 -10.63 5.63 12.66
CA ASN A 89 -9.76 4.74 11.91
C ASN A 89 -10.23 3.29 12.10
N ASP A 90 -10.36 2.55 11.00
CA ASP A 90 -10.59 1.12 11.04
C ASP A 90 -9.30 0.41 11.50
N MET A 91 -9.44 -0.58 12.36
CA MET A 91 -8.33 -1.34 12.94
C MET A 91 -8.51 -2.82 12.65
N ASP A 92 -7.45 -3.46 12.20
CA ASP A 92 -7.37 -4.92 12.10
C ASP A 92 -6.81 -5.49 13.40
N VAL A 93 -7.51 -6.46 13.97
CA VAL A 93 -7.15 -7.10 15.24
C VAL A 93 -6.98 -8.60 15.04
N THR A 94 -5.78 -9.11 15.31
CA THR A 94 -5.51 -10.55 15.29
C THR A 94 -5.54 -11.12 16.70
N VAL A 95 -6.49 -12.03 16.95
CA VAL A 95 -6.63 -12.75 18.22
C VAL A 95 -6.13 -14.17 18.05
N ILE A 96 -5.17 -14.57 18.88
CA ILE A 96 -4.70 -15.95 18.96
C ILE A 96 -5.39 -16.61 20.15
N VAL A 97 -6.05 -17.74 19.89
CA VAL A 97 -6.79 -18.51 20.90
C VAL A 97 -6.11 -19.85 21.10
N SER A 98 -5.91 -20.26 22.35
CA SER A 98 -5.42 -21.59 22.70
C SER A 98 -6.55 -22.39 23.37
N VAL A 99 -6.87 -23.54 22.78
CA VAL A 99 -7.95 -24.42 23.26
C VAL A 99 -7.34 -25.75 23.71
N ALA A 100 -7.76 -26.23 24.88
CA ALA A 100 -7.39 -27.54 25.39
C ALA A 100 -8.63 -28.43 25.39
N VAL A 101 -8.68 -29.40 24.49
CA VAL A 101 -9.83 -30.31 24.38
C VAL A 101 -9.49 -31.69 24.92
N PRO A 102 -10.24 -32.21 25.90
CA PRO A 102 -10.05 -33.58 26.36
C PRO A 102 -10.60 -34.56 25.33
N LEU A 103 -9.73 -35.39 24.75
CA LEU A 103 -10.11 -36.50 23.87
C LEU A 103 -10.08 -37.82 24.66
N THR A 104 -11.14 -38.61 24.54
CA THR A 104 -11.18 -39.98 25.06
C THR A 104 -11.12 -40.95 23.89
N VAL A 105 -10.07 -41.78 23.82
CA VAL A 105 -9.92 -42.80 22.78
C VAL A 105 -10.45 -44.14 23.31
N GLY A 106 -11.46 -44.71 22.64
CA GLY A 106 -12.04 -46.02 22.95
C GLY A 106 -11.29 -47.17 22.28
N ASP A 107 -11.52 -48.40 22.77
CA ASP A 107 -11.04 -49.65 22.15
C ASP A 107 -9.54 -49.68 21.83
N VAL A 108 -8.72 -49.27 22.81
CA VAL A 108 -7.25 -49.34 22.73
C VAL A 108 -6.77 -50.71 23.23
N PRO A 109 -6.16 -51.55 22.36
CA PRO A 109 -5.53 -52.80 22.75
C PRO A 109 -4.52 -52.58 23.89
N ARG A 110 -4.37 -53.57 24.76
CA ARG A 110 -3.56 -53.43 25.99
C ARG A 110 -2.08 -53.17 25.71
N ASP A 111 -1.61 -53.66 24.59
CA ASP A 111 -0.27 -53.50 24.04
C ASP A 111 -0.02 -52.12 23.39
N GLU A 112 -1.07 -51.37 23.06
CA GLU A 112 -1.01 -50.03 22.45
C GLU A 112 -1.28 -48.88 23.46
N GLN A 113 -1.26 -49.17 24.76
CA GLN A 113 -1.55 -48.16 25.81
C GLN A 113 -0.37 -47.24 26.12
N PHE A 114 0.79 -47.45 25.49
CA PHE A 114 1.97 -46.60 25.68
C PHE A 114 1.88 -45.37 24.76
N ALA A 115 2.27 -44.21 25.32
CA ALA A 115 1.91 -42.90 24.79
C ALA A 115 2.31 -42.64 23.32
N ASP A 116 3.37 -43.28 22.85
CA ASP A 116 3.91 -43.06 21.50
C ASP A 116 3.01 -43.71 20.42
N ASP A 117 2.38 -44.86 20.71
CA ASP A 117 1.52 -45.58 19.74
C ASP A 117 0.10 -44.98 19.64
N LEU A 118 -0.34 -44.29 20.70
CA LEU A 118 -1.67 -43.68 20.75
C LEU A 118 -1.76 -42.38 19.95
N ALA A 119 -0.65 -41.64 19.83
CA ALA A 119 -0.58 -40.42 19.05
C ALA A 119 -0.88 -40.66 17.57
N ASP A 120 -0.42 -41.79 17.02
CA ASP A 120 -0.66 -42.19 15.62
C ASP A 120 -2.13 -42.53 15.32
N ARG A 121 -2.95 -42.81 16.35
CA ARG A 121 -4.39 -43.03 16.22
C ARG A 121 -5.20 -41.74 16.23
N ILE A 122 -4.62 -40.63 16.69
CA ILE A 122 -5.26 -39.32 16.71
C ILE A 122 -4.91 -38.62 15.40
N ASP A 123 -5.78 -38.79 14.41
CA ASP A 123 -5.62 -38.10 13.12
C ASP A 123 -6.00 -36.62 13.22
N HIS A 124 -5.40 -35.81 12.34
CA HIS A 124 -5.70 -34.39 12.17
C HIS A 124 -7.20 -34.15 11.96
N GLN A 125 -7.90 -35.00 11.20
CA GLN A 125 -9.34 -34.83 10.98
C GLN A 125 -10.15 -35.01 12.28
N MET A 126 -9.77 -35.93 13.16
CA MET A 126 -10.43 -36.12 14.45
C MET A 126 -10.27 -34.89 15.35
N ILE A 127 -9.12 -34.21 15.27
CA ILE A 127 -8.87 -32.96 16.01
C ILE A 127 -9.74 -31.83 15.42
N VAL A 128 -9.85 -31.73 14.09
CA VAL A 128 -10.69 -30.73 13.43
C VAL A 128 -12.15 -30.91 13.80
N ASP A 129 -12.69 -32.13 13.69
CA ASP A 129 -14.09 -32.42 14.04
C ASP A 129 -14.37 -32.10 15.52
N LEU A 130 -13.42 -32.45 16.40
CA LEU A 130 -13.51 -32.14 17.82
C LEU A 130 -13.49 -30.63 18.09
N LEU A 131 -12.71 -29.86 17.34
CA LEU A 131 -12.64 -28.39 17.45
C LEU A 131 -13.89 -27.70 16.87
N GLU A 132 -14.53 -28.28 15.85
CA GLU A 132 -15.79 -27.79 15.31
C GLU A 132 -16.94 -27.92 16.33
N ASP A 133 -16.90 -28.97 17.16
CA ASP A 133 -17.88 -29.23 18.22
C ASP A 133 -17.60 -28.48 19.54
N VAL A 134 -16.45 -27.81 19.65
CA VAL A 134 -16.09 -27.04 20.85
C VAL A 134 -16.94 -25.77 20.96
N SER A 135 -17.78 -25.71 22.00
CA SER A 135 -18.48 -24.48 22.37
C SER A 135 -17.50 -23.41 22.87
N SER A 136 -17.94 -22.13 22.84
CA SER A 136 -17.19 -20.99 23.39
C SER A 136 -16.67 -21.20 24.83
N ASP A 137 -17.22 -22.16 25.57
CA ASP A 137 -16.86 -22.44 26.96
C ASP A 137 -15.54 -23.23 27.11
N ALA A 138 -15.02 -23.86 26.05
CA ALA A 138 -13.72 -24.53 26.11
C ALA A 138 -12.53 -23.60 25.85
N ILE A 139 -12.79 -22.35 25.44
CA ILE A 139 -11.79 -21.30 25.33
C ILE A 139 -11.40 -20.88 26.75
N ARG A 140 -10.21 -21.32 27.21
CA ARG A 140 -9.73 -21.01 28.56
C ARG A 140 -8.92 -19.71 28.61
N GLU A 141 -8.26 -19.37 27.51
CA GLU A 141 -7.40 -18.20 27.42
C GLU A 141 -7.31 -17.71 25.96
N PHE A 142 -7.39 -16.40 25.78
CA PHE A 142 -7.10 -15.76 24.49
C PHE A 142 -6.13 -14.61 24.73
N ARG A 143 -5.29 -14.35 23.74
CA ARG A 143 -4.41 -13.19 23.74
C ARG A 143 -4.54 -12.45 22.42
N VAL A 144 -4.70 -11.14 22.51
CA VAL A 144 -4.57 -10.29 21.33
C VAL A 144 -3.10 -10.19 20.97
N ALA A 145 -2.75 -10.67 19.78
CA ALA A 145 -1.36 -10.82 19.37
C ALA A 145 -0.83 -9.58 18.67
N GLU A 146 -1.69 -8.90 17.91
CA GLU A 146 -1.28 -7.78 17.06
C GLU A 146 -2.44 -6.82 16.78
N TYR A 147 -2.10 -5.54 16.65
CA TYR A 147 -2.99 -4.48 16.21
C TYR A 147 -2.33 -3.75 15.04
N SER A 148 -3.05 -3.59 13.94
CA SER A 148 -2.61 -2.73 12.83
C SER A 148 -3.75 -1.84 12.37
N ARG A 149 -3.41 -0.66 11.84
CA ARG A 149 -4.38 0.17 11.12
C ARG A 149 -4.81 -0.57 9.86
N ALA A 150 -6.11 -0.64 9.60
CA ALA A 150 -6.62 -1.17 8.34
C ALA A 150 -6.14 -0.26 7.20
N SER A 151 -5.60 -0.88 6.15
CA SER A 151 -5.01 -0.21 4.99
C SER A 151 -6.04 0.43 4.07
#